data_AF-A0A970V0K6-F1
#
_entry.id   AF-A0A970V0K6-F1
#
_cell.length_a   1.000
_cell.length_b   1.000
_cell.length_c   1.000
_cell.angle_alpha   90.00
_cell.angle_beta   90.00
_cell.angle_gamma   90.00
#
_symmetry.space_group_name_H-M   'P 1'
#
loop_
_entity.id
_entity.type
_entity.pdbx_description
1 polymer ?
#
loop_
_entity_poly.entity_id
_entity_poly.type
_entity_poly.pdbx_seq_one_letter_code
_entity_poly.pdbx_strand_id
1 'polypeptide(L)' 'RPVGECTEAAGEFDEAADVGFFTDDPLAWYPFPPESFALFFPEDAHAPLVGQGEIRKVVVKVRM' A
#
# COMPACT_ATOMS: atom_id res chain seq x y z
N ARG A 1 7.76 1.92 -1.88
CA ARG A 1 8.93 2.55 -1.23
C ARG A 1 9.10 1.84 0.10
N PRO A 2 10.30 1.44 0.53
CA PRO A 2 10.48 0.90 1.88
C PRO A 2 10.01 1.90 2.93
N VAL A 3 9.31 1.47 3.98
CA VAL A 3 8.76 2.35 5.02
C VAL A 3 9.85 3.19 5.69
N GLY A 4 11.03 2.60 5.93
CA GLY A 4 12.17 3.32 6.51
C GLY A 4 12.75 4.45 5.64
N GLU A 5 12.31 4.56 4.38
CA GLU A 5 12.69 5.61 3.44
C GLU A 5 11.57 6.63 3.18
N CYS A 6 10.39 6.45 3.78
CA CYS A 6 9.33 7.47 3.76
C CYS A 6 9.65 8.57 4.77
N THR A 7 9.49 9.83 4.39
CA THR A 7 9.82 10.98 5.25
C THR A 7 8.61 11.80 5.67
N GLU A 8 7.49 11.69 4.97
CA GLU A 8 6.30 12.53 5.18
C GLU A 8 5.17 11.72 5.84
N ALA A 9 5.37 11.34 7.11
CA ALA A 9 4.37 10.61 7.89
C ALA A 9 3.10 11.48 8.11
N ALA A 10 1.94 10.90 7.81
CA ALA A 10 0.63 11.55 7.92
C ALA A 10 -0.11 11.07 9.17
N GLY A 11 0.41 11.43 10.34
CA GLY A 11 -0.11 11.02 11.64
C GLY A 11 0.67 9.87 12.27
N GLU A 12 0.14 9.37 13.39
CA GLU A 12 0.72 8.23 14.12
C GLU A 12 0.23 6.90 13.54
N PHE A 13 0.97 5.83 13.81
CA PHE A 13 0.55 4.47 13.48
C PHE A 13 -0.64 4.05 14.35
N ASP A 14 -1.68 3.49 13.74
CA ASP A 14 -2.84 2.94 14.44
C ASP A 14 -2.64 1.43 14.66
N GLU A 15 -2.35 1.04 15.90
CA GLU A 15 -2.15 -0.36 16.27
C GLU A 15 -3.42 -1.22 16.12
N ALA A 16 -4.61 -0.65 16.30
CA ALA A 16 -5.86 -1.40 16.21
C ALA A 16 -6.22 -1.68 14.76
N ALA A 17 -5.92 -0.74 13.85
CA ALA A 17 -6.15 -0.89 12.42
C ALA A 17 -4.96 -1.50 11.66
N ASP A 18 -3.79 -1.66 12.30
CA ASP A 18 -2.54 -2.14 11.69
C ASP A 18 -2.16 -1.31 10.45
N VAL A 19 -2.12 0.01 10.61
CA VAL A 19 -1.89 0.95 9.50
C VAL A 19 -1.18 2.23 9.92
N GLY A 20 -0.28 2.70 9.05
CA GLY A 20 0.29 4.04 9.07
C GLY A 20 0.21 4.66 7.67
N PHE A 21 0.05 5.98 7.61
CA PHE A 21 -0.09 6.71 6.34
C PHE A 21 1.08 7.64 6.09
N PHE A 22 1.38 7.84 4.81
CA PHE A 22 2.43 8.74 4.32
C PHE A 22 1.89 9.57 3.16
N THR A 23 2.42 10.79 2.99
CA THR A 23 2.13 11.67 1.85
C THR A 23 3.27 11.75 0.84
N ASP A 24 4.31 10.92 0.99
CA ASP A 24 5.40 10.79 0.03
C ASP A 24 4.92 10.48 -1.39
N ASP A 25 5.60 11.04 -2.39
CA ASP A 25 5.40 10.66 -3.77
C ASP A 25 5.80 9.19 -4.02
N PRO A 26 5.02 8.45 -4.82
CA PRO A 26 5.29 7.05 -5.13
C PRO A 26 6.59 6.91 -5.93
N LEU A 27 7.42 5.95 -5.55
CA LEU A 27 8.69 5.66 -6.23
C LEU A 27 8.47 5.05 -7.63
N ALA A 28 7.43 4.25 -7.79
CA ALA A 28 7.12 3.55 -9.03
C ALA A 28 5.63 3.23 -9.13
N TRP A 29 5.16 3.07 -10.37
CA TRP A 29 3.82 2.64 -10.70
C TRP A 29 3.85 1.29 -11.41
N TYR A 30 3.04 0.34 -10.94
CA TYR A 30 2.96 -1.00 -11.53
C TYR A 30 1.54 -1.27 -12.03
N PRO A 31 1.36 -1.64 -13.30
CA PRO A 31 0.07 -2.06 -13.81
C PRO A 31 -0.26 -3.48 -13.33
N PHE A 32 -1.46 -3.68 -12.80
CA PHE A 32 -1.98 -4.99 -12.38
C PHE A 32 -3.18 -5.38 -13.25
N PRO A 33 -2.98 -6.21 -14.30
CA PRO A 33 -4.10 -6.72 -15.09
C PRO A 33 -4.95 -7.71 -14.25
N PRO A 34 -6.17 -8.06 -14.72
CA PRO A 34 -6.94 -9.15 -14.12
C PRO A 34 -6.09 -10.42 -13.94
N GLU A 35 -6.37 -11.17 -12.88
CA GLU A 35 -5.68 -12.42 -12.51
C GLU A 35 -4.21 -12.26 -12.07
N SER A 36 -3.73 -11.03 -11.92
CA SER A 36 -2.45 -10.74 -11.26
C SER A 36 -2.63 -10.45 -9.76
N PHE A 37 -1.56 -10.59 -8.99
CA PHE A 37 -1.53 -10.19 -7.58
C PHE A 37 -0.19 -9.53 -7.24
N ALA A 38 -0.20 -8.75 -6.16
CA ALA A 38 0.98 -8.21 -5.51
C ALA A 38 1.05 -8.74 -4.08
N LEU A 39 2.27 -8.90 -3.57
CA LEU A 39 2.52 -9.16 -2.16
C LEU A 39 3.22 -7.91 -1.59
N PHE A 40 2.69 -7.39 -0.48
CA PHE A 40 3.27 -6.28 0.25
C PHE A 40 3.60 -6.76 1.66
N PHE A 41 4.85 -6.60 2.07
CA PHE A 41 5.30 -6.83 3.44
C PHE A 41 5.03 -5.57 4.30
N PRO A 42 5.07 -5.65 5.64
CA PRO A 42 4.93 -4.49 6.54
C PRO A 42 5.87 -3.34 6.20
N GLU A 43 7.04 -3.65 5.64
CA GLU A 43 8.04 -2.67 5.23
C GLU A 43 7.75 -2.04 3.86
N ASP A 44 6.72 -2.48 3.13
CA ASP A 44 6.37 -1.94 1.81
C ASP A 44 5.27 -0.87 1.88
N ALA A 45 5.68 0.41 1.86
CA ALA A 45 4.73 1.49 1.63
C ALA A 45 4.21 1.43 0.19
N HIS A 46 2.88 1.36 0.05
CA HIS A 46 2.18 1.23 -1.21
C HIS A 46 0.91 2.10 -1.23
N ALA A 47 0.55 2.61 -2.42
CA ALA A 47 -0.62 3.44 -2.61
C ALA A 47 -1.79 2.62 -3.18
N PRO A 48 -2.90 2.42 -2.44
CA PRO A 48 -4.07 1.73 -2.95
C PRO A 48 -4.95 2.67 -3.81
N LEU A 49 -6.00 2.09 -4.42
CA LEU A 49 -7.06 2.81 -5.16
C LEU A 49 -6.60 3.58 -6.41
N VAL A 50 -5.48 3.17 -7.01
CA VAL A 50 -4.99 3.78 -8.25
C VAL A 50 -5.44 2.96 -9.46
N GLY A 51 -6.28 3.56 -10.30
CA GLY A 51 -6.87 2.94 -11.49
C GLY A 51 -7.96 3.81 -12.12
N GLN A 52 -8.52 3.36 -13.24
CA GLN A 52 -9.61 4.04 -13.95
C GLN A 52 -10.86 3.17 -13.96
N GLY A 53 -12.03 3.78 -13.71
CA GLY A 53 -13.31 3.07 -13.69
C GLY A 53 -13.55 2.26 -12.42
N GLU A 54 -14.57 1.39 -12.46
CA GLU A 54 -14.89 0.50 -11.35
C GLU A 54 -14.00 -0.76 -11.41
N ILE A 55 -13.25 -1.01 -10.32
CA ILE A 55 -12.34 -2.14 -10.21
C ILE A 55 -12.76 -3.01 -9.04
N ARG A 56 -12.98 -4.30 -9.31
CA ARG A 56 -13.22 -5.32 -8.28
C ARG A 56 -11.92 -6.05 -7.96
N LYS A 57 -11.50 -6.00 -6.70
CA LYS A 57 -10.30 -6.68 -6.19
C LYS A 57 -10.54 -7.31 -4.82
N VAL A 58 -9.60 -8.12 -4.37
CA VAL A 58 -9.55 -8.68 -3.01
C VAL A 58 -8.20 -8.32 -2.39
N VAL A 59 -8.21 -7.99 -1.10
CA VAL A 59 -6.99 -7.85 -0.28
C VAL A 59 -7.05 -8.93 0.78
N VAL A 60 -6.02 -9.79 0.84
CA VAL A 60 -5.90 -10.84 1.85
C VAL A 60 -4.85 -10.40 2.86
N LYS A 61 -5.20 -10.42 4.15
CA LYS A 61 -4.30 -10.12 5.26
C LYS A 61 -3.79 -11.44 5.84
N VAL A 62 -2.47 -11.61 5.91
CA VAL A 62 -1.80 -12.81 6.44
C VAL A 62 -0.90 -12.38 7.59
N ARG A 63 -1.04 -13.05 8.74
CA ARG A 63 -0.19 -12.80 9.91
C ARG A 63 1.20 -13.40 9.69
N MET A 64 2.24 -12.67 10.09
CA MET A 64 3.63 -13.15 10.10
C MET A 64 3.98 -13.90 11.38
#